data_AF-A0A9D4WPS4-F1
#
_entry.id   AF-A0A9D4WPS4-F1
#
_cell.length_a   1.000
_cell.length_b   1.000
_cell.length_c   1.000
_cell.angle_alpha   90.00
_cell.angle_beta   90.00
_cell.angle_gamma   90.00
#
_symmetry.space_group_name_H-M   'P 1'
#
loop_
_entity.id
_entity.type
_entity.pdbx_description
1 polymer ?
#
loop_
_entity_poly.entity_id
_entity_poly.type
_entity_poly.pdbx_seq_one_letter_code
_entity_poly.pdbx_strand_id
1 'polypeptide(L)'
;KKEFKELLKAGMVAQDEDNYKEAIESSFKVFAPRGISSELQQMLDDSSAEVDSSSSDFWVLVAALKDFVTNEGGGEAPLEGSIPDMTFSTEQYVNLQNIYQAKAEADILAIERVARNTLKKIG
;
A
#
# COMPACT_ATOMS: atom_id res chain seq x y z
N LYS A 1 5.38 -21.98 -2.76
CA LYS A 1 5.53 -21.32 -4.08
C LYS A 1 5.19 -22.25 -5.25
N LYS A 2 5.88 -23.39 -5.43
CA LYS A 2 5.58 -24.34 -6.53
C LYS A 2 4.15 -24.90 -6.45
N GLU A 3 3.73 -25.35 -5.27
CA GLU A 3 2.36 -25.87 -5.05
C GLU A 3 1.27 -24.85 -5.39
N PHE A 4 1.47 -23.58 -5.02
CA PHE A 4 0.55 -22.50 -5.37
C PHE A 4 0.45 -22.29 -6.90
N LYS A 5 1.57 -22.37 -7.62
CA LYS A 5 1.55 -22.32 -9.10
C LYS A 5 0.80 -23.50 -9.71
N GLU A 6 0.97 -24.70 -9.17
CA GLU A 6 0.24 -25.88 -9.64
C GLU A 6 -1.26 -25.79 -9.33
N LEU A 7 -1.63 -25.18 -8.19
CA LEU A 7 -3.02 -24.89 -7.85
C LEU A 7 -3.67 -23.91 -8.84
N LEU A 8 -2.96 -22.84 -9.24
CA LEU A 8 -3.45 -21.92 -10.27
C LEU A 8 -3.61 -22.63 -11.62
N LYS A 9 -2.64 -23.46 -12.02
CA LYS A 9 -2.74 -24.25 -13.27
C LYS A 9 -3.91 -25.22 -13.27
N ALA A 10 -4.20 -25.86 -12.14
CA ALA A 10 -5.31 -26.79 -12.02
C ALA A 10 -6.69 -26.12 -12.18
N GLY A 11 -6.77 -24.80 -11.97
CA GLY A 11 -7.98 -24.00 -12.22
C GLY A 11 -8.15 -23.56 -13.67
N MET A 12 -7.11 -23.64 -14.49
CA MET A 12 -7.14 -23.25 -15.90
C MET A 12 -7.87 -24.32 -16.71
N VAL A 13 -8.92 -23.92 -17.44
CA VAL A 13 -9.79 -24.83 -18.21
C VAL A 13 -9.34 -24.92 -19.66
N ALA A 14 -8.93 -23.79 -20.24
CA ALA A 14 -8.47 -23.69 -21.62
C ALA A 14 -7.04 -23.12 -21.70
N GLN A 15 -6.29 -23.50 -22.74
CA GLN A 15 -4.87 -23.10 -22.86
C GLN A 15 -4.68 -21.64 -23.29
N ASP A 16 -5.72 -20.97 -23.76
CA ASP A 16 -5.75 -19.59 -24.21
C ASP A 16 -6.25 -18.61 -23.13
N GLU A 17 -6.38 -19.05 -21.88
CA GLU A 17 -6.74 -18.20 -20.74
C GLU A 17 -5.55 -17.33 -20.29
N ASP A 18 -5.37 -16.19 -20.95
CA ASP A 18 -4.26 -15.27 -20.69
C ASP A 18 -4.26 -14.71 -19.26
N ASN A 19 -5.43 -14.53 -18.63
CA ASN A 19 -5.56 -14.16 -17.23
C ASN A 19 -4.88 -15.17 -16.27
N TYR A 20 -5.01 -16.47 -16.53
CA TYR A 20 -4.36 -17.52 -15.74
C TYR A 20 -2.86 -17.55 -15.98
N LYS A 21 -2.41 -17.34 -17.23
CA LYS A 21 -0.98 -17.24 -17.56
C LYS A 21 -0.33 -16.08 -16.80
N GLU A 22 -0.94 -14.89 -16.85
CA GLU A 22 -0.48 -13.71 -16.09
C GLU A 22 -0.46 -13.97 -14.58
N ALA A 23 -1.49 -14.62 -14.03
CA ALA A 23 -1.55 -14.96 -12.61
C ALA A 23 -0.43 -15.92 -12.19
N ILE A 24 -0.11 -16.93 -13.01
CA ILE A 24 0.98 -17.88 -12.75
C ILE A 24 2.33 -17.17 -12.80
N GLU A 25 2.54 -16.29 -13.78
CA GLU A 25 3.77 -15.49 -13.93
C GLU A 25 3.96 -14.53 -12.75
N SER A 26 2.90 -13.84 -12.34
CA SER A 26 2.89 -12.88 -11.22
C SER A 26 2.74 -13.51 -9.83
N SER A 27 2.50 -14.82 -9.73
CA SER A 27 2.23 -15.52 -8.45
C SER A 27 3.32 -15.35 -7.39
N PHE A 28 4.55 -15.00 -7.77
CA PHE A 28 5.62 -14.73 -6.82
C PHE A 28 5.32 -13.50 -5.94
N LYS A 29 4.53 -12.54 -6.44
CA LYS A 29 4.14 -11.30 -5.72
C LYS A 29 3.35 -11.61 -4.44
N VAL A 30 2.58 -12.69 -4.42
CA VAL A 30 1.83 -13.15 -3.23
C VAL A 30 2.76 -13.50 -2.05
N PHE A 31 4.02 -13.82 -2.34
CA PHE A 31 5.03 -14.14 -1.34
C PHE A 31 6.01 -13.00 -1.09
N ALA A 32 5.77 -11.82 -1.67
CA ALA A 32 6.58 -10.65 -1.36
C ALA A 32 6.41 -10.27 0.12
N PRO A 33 7.48 -9.86 0.81
CA PRO A 33 7.36 -9.38 2.17
C PRO A 33 6.41 -8.17 2.20
N ARG A 34 5.54 -8.15 3.21
CA ARG A 34 4.66 -7.03 3.50
C ARG A 34 5.36 -6.00 4.38
N GLY A 35 4.84 -4.78 4.40
CA GLY A 35 5.37 -3.69 5.20
C GLY A 35 6.17 -2.66 4.40
N ILE A 36 6.88 -1.81 5.13
CA ILE A 36 7.68 -0.72 4.58
C ILE A 36 9.12 -1.14 4.29
N SER A 37 9.79 -0.42 3.38
CA SER A 37 11.20 -0.69 3.06
C SER A 37 12.12 -0.29 4.22
N SER A 38 13.33 -0.83 4.24
CA SER A 38 14.35 -0.48 5.24
C SER A 38 14.67 1.01 5.27
N GLU A 39 14.68 1.65 4.12
CA GLU A 39 14.96 3.07 3.96
C GLU A 39 13.82 3.91 4.55
N LEU A 40 12.57 3.50 4.29
CA LEU A 40 11.42 4.17 4.88
C LEU A 40 11.38 3.98 6.40
N GLN A 41 11.65 2.77 6.89
CA GLN A 41 11.74 2.51 8.33
C GLN A 41 12.81 3.40 8.99
N GLN A 42 14.00 3.52 8.40
CA GLN A 42 15.06 4.40 8.91
C GLN A 42 14.61 5.87 8.97
N MET A 43 13.86 6.35 7.96
CA MET A 43 13.34 7.71 7.95
C MET A 43 12.30 7.94 9.06
N LEU A 44 11.44 6.95 9.33
CA LEU A 44 10.43 7.04 10.38
C LEU A 44 11.05 6.95 11.80
N ASP A 45 12.17 6.26 11.94
CA ASP A 45 12.90 6.10 13.20
C ASP A 45 13.93 7.23 13.46
N ASP A 46 14.10 8.15 12.52
CA ASP A 46 14.99 9.31 12.69
C ASP A 46 14.51 10.21 13.83
N SER A 47 15.44 10.74 14.62
CA SER A 47 15.13 11.68 15.70
C SER A 47 14.38 12.93 15.22
N SER A 48 14.54 13.31 13.96
CA SER A 48 13.86 14.45 13.34
C SER A 48 12.36 14.19 13.12
N ALA A 49 11.90 12.94 13.20
CA ALA A 49 10.48 12.61 13.21
C ALA A 49 9.81 12.88 14.58
N GLU A 50 10.59 13.13 15.63
CA GLU A 50 10.09 13.63 16.91
C GLU A 50 9.96 15.15 16.84
N VAL A 51 8.84 15.60 16.25
CA VAL A 51 8.65 16.99 15.85
C VAL A 51 8.29 17.94 17.00
N ASP A 52 8.72 19.19 16.84
CA ASP A 52 8.44 20.33 17.70
C ASP A 52 8.04 21.57 16.87
N SER A 53 7.80 22.72 17.53
CA SER A 53 7.39 23.97 16.88
C SER A 53 8.40 24.53 15.86
N SER A 54 9.64 24.03 15.85
CA SER A 54 10.70 24.47 14.92
C SER A 54 10.91 23.52 13.75
N SER A 55 10.21 22.39 13.75
CA SER A 55 10.33 21.34 12.73
C SER A 55 9.79 21.81 11.38
N SER A 56 10.38 21.31 10.29
CA SER A 56 9.91 21.60 8.94
C SER A 56 8.65 20.82 8.59
N ASP A 57 7.86 21.33 7.64
CA ASP A 57 6.65 20.67 7.14
C ASP A 57 6.92 19.22 6.69
N PHE A 58 8.10 18.97 6.11
CA PHE A 58 8.54 17.63 5.74
C PHE A 58 8.54 16.68 6.95
N TRP A 59 9.22 17.05 8.04
CA TRP A 59 9.31 16.20 9.22
C TRP A 59 7.97 16.05 9.95
N VAL A 60 7.09 17.06 9.88
CA VAL A 60 5.71 16.94 10.36
C VAL A 60 4.94 15.87 9.57
N LEU A 61 5.12 15.82 8.25
CA LEU A 61 4.53 14.77 7.41
C LEU A 61 5.16 13.40 7.68
N VAL A 62 6.47 13.32 7.93
CA VAL A 62 7.14 12.07 8.33
C VAL A 62 6.59 11.56 9.67
N ALA A 63 6.44 12.44 10.65
CA ALA A 63 5.85 12.10 11.95
C ALA A 63 4.39 11.62 11.79
N ALA A 64 3.62 12.27 10.92
CA ALA A 64 2.26 11.83 10.62
C ALA A 64 2.22 10.47 9.92
N LEU A 65 3.15 10.23 8.99
CA LEU A 65 3.30 8.93 8.33
C LEU A 65 3.68 7.84 9.33
N LYS A 66 4.58 8.12 10.28
CA LYS A 66 4.97 7.19 11.36
C LYS A 66 3.75 6.76 12.20
N ASP A 67 2.93 7.73 12.61
CA ASP A 67 1.73 7.49 13.41
C ASP A 67 0.66 6.73 12.60
N PHE A 68 0.46 7.08 11.31
CA PHE A 68 -0.40 6.32 10.41
C PHE A 68 0.05 4.85 10.27
N VAL A 69 1.34 4.61 9.97
CA VAL A 69 1.89 3.25 9.79
C VAL A 69 1.69 2.42 11.06
N THR A 70 1.85 3.01 12.24
CA THR A 70 1.71 2.31 13.53
C THR A 70 0.24 2.02 13.88
N ASN A 71 -0.69 2.86 13.44
CA ASN A 71 -2.11 2.76 13.76
C ASN A 71 -2.94 2.29 12.55
N GLU A 72 -3.53 3.20 11.77
CA GLU A 72 -4.48 2.88 10.69
C GLU A 72 -3.87 2.07 9.54
N GLY A 73 -2.57 2.22 9.31
CA GLY A 73 -1.80 1.55 8.26
C GLY A 73 -1.42 0.11 8.57
N GLY A 74 -1.53 -0.34 9.83
CA GLY A 74 -1.26 -1.72 10.21
C GLY A 74 0.15 -2.22 9.86
N GLY A 75 1.14 -1.34 9.92
CA GLY A 75 2.54 -1.60 9.54
C GLY A 75 2.86 -1.34 8.06
N GLU A 76 1.92 -0.79 7.29
CA GLU A 76 2.10 -0.48 5.88
C GLU A 76 1.96 1.01 5.58
N ALA A 77 2.61 1.44 4.50
CA ALA A 77 2.45 2.78 3.93
C ALA A 77 1.04 2.96 3.35
N PRO A 78 0.55 4.20 3.22
CA PRO A 78 -0.73 4.50 2.58
C PRO A 78 -0.76 3.96 1.15
N LEU A 79 -1.92 3.46 0.73
CA LEU A 79 -2.08 2.89 -0.60
C LEU A 79 -2.02 3.98 -1.68
N GLU A 80 -1.30 3.70 -2.78
CA GLU A 80 -1.23 4.62 -3.94
C GLU A 80 -2.55 4.69 -4.72
N GLY A 81 -3.34 3.60 -4.69
CA GLY A 81 -4.64 3.49 -5.35
C GLY A 81 -4.58 3.09 -6.82
N SER A 82 -3.41 3.19 -7.46
CA SER A 82 -3.19 2.69 -8.82
C SER A 82 -3.02 1.16 -8.83
N ILE A 83 -3.51 0.51 -9.89
CA ILE A 83 -3.27 -0.91 -10.16
C ILE A 83 -2.70 -1.07 -11.57
N PRO A 84 -1.78 -2.03 -11.81
CA PRO A 84 -1.26 -2.30 -13.14
C PRO A 84 -2.34 -2.89 -14.05
N ASP A 85 -2.12 -2.77 -15.36
CA ASP A 85 -2.96 -3.43 -16.36
C ASP A 85 -2.92 -4.96 -16.19
N MET A 86 -4.05 -5.62 -16.43
CA MET A 86 -4.20 -7.07 -16.29
C MET A 86 -5.32 -7.60 -17.18
N THR A 87 -5.18 -8.84 -17.66
CA THR A 87 -6.22 -9.49 -18.47
C THR A 87 -7.43 -9.82 -17.61
N PHE A 88 -8.50 -9.06 -17.83
CA PHE A 88 -9.72 -9.15 -17.03
C PHE A 88 -10.92 -8.62 -17.82
N SER A 89 -12.14 -8.90 -17.37
CA SER A 89 -13.30 -8.22 -17.95
C SER A 89 -13.30 -6.75 -17.53
N THR A 90 -13.75 -5.87 -18.42
CA THR A 90 -13.77 -4.41 -18.18
C THR A 90 -14.54 -4.05 -16.92
N GLU A 91 -15.71 -4.66 -16.71
CA GLU A 91 -16.54 -4.40 -15.52
C GLU A 91 -15.80 -4.78 -14.23
N GLN A 92 -15.22 -5.97 -14.19
CA GLN A 92 -14.52 -6.42 -13.00
C GLN A 92 -13.23 -5.61 -12.77
N TYR A 93 -12.56 -5.15 -13.83
CA TYR A 93 -11.34 -4.32 -13.72
C TYR A 93 -11.66 -2.95 -13.13
N VAL A 94 -12.70 -2.29 -13.62
CA VAL A 94 -13.18 -1.02 -13.08
C VAL A 94 -13.62 -1.16 -11.63
N ASN A 95 -14.33 -2.24 -11.29
CA ASN A 95 -14.72 -2.51 -9.91
C ASN A 95 -13.50 -2.67 -9.00
N LEU A 96 -12.47 -3.41 -9.43
CA LEU A 96 -11.23 -3.56 -8.68
C LEU A 96 -10.49 -2.22 -8.52
N GLN A 97 -10.37 -1.45 -9.59
CA GLN A 97 -9.75 -0.12 -9.57
C GLN A 97 -10.44 0.81 -8.56
N ASN A 98 -11.77 0.82 -8.54
CA ASN A 98 -12.54 1.63 -7.60
C ASN A 98 -12.28 1.24 -6.14
N ILE A 99 -12.08 -0.04 -5.84
CA ILE A 99 -11.76 -0.50 -4.48
C ILE A 99 -10.39 0.06 -4.04
N TYR A 100 -9.38 -0.02 -4.90
CA TYR A 100 -8.04 0.52 -4.61
C TYR A 100 -8.06 2.04 -4.47
N GLN A 101 -8.76 2.73 -5.37
CA GLN A 101 -8.96 4.19 -5.32
C GLN A 101 -9.63 4.62 -4.00
N ALA A 102 -10.72 3.95 -3.60
CA ALA A 102 -11.44 4.27 -2.37
C ALA A 102 -10.60 4.06 -1.12
N LYS A 103 -9.76 3.01 -1.10
CA LYS A 103 -8.82 2.79 0.01
C LYS A 103 -7.73 3.86 0.05
N ALA A 104 -7.16 4.25 -1.09
CA ALA A 104 -6.17 5.33 -1.16
C ALA A 104 -6.73 6.66 -0.66
N GLU A 105 -7.96 7.01 -1.05
CA GLU A 105 -8.65 8.21 -0.55
C GLU A 105 -8.85 8.16 0.97
N ALA A 106 -9.26 7.00 1.51
CA ALA A 106 -9.39 6.83 2.96
C ALA A 106 -8.05 6.98 3.70
N ASP A 107 -6.96 6.48 3.12
CA ASP A 107 -5.61 6.59 3.70
C ASP A 107 -5.09 8.02 3.70
N ILE A 108 -5.33 8.76 2.61
CA ILE A 108 -4.99 10.19 2.52
C ILE A 108 -5.72 10.99 3.60
N LEU A 109 -7.02 10.75 3.79
CA LEU A 109 -7.81 11.41 4.83
C LEU A 109 -7.32 11.06 6.24
N ALA A 110 -6.89 9.81 6.46
CA ALA A 110 -6.30 9.40 7.73
C ALA A 110 -4.99 10.16 8.01
N ILE A 111 -4.09 10.22 7.04
CA ILE A 111 -2.82 10.96 7.15
C ILE A 111 -3.07 12.45 7.36
N GLU A 112 -4.00 13.05 6.62
CA GLU A 112 -4.34 14.47 6.80
C GLU A 112 -4.81 14.76 8.23
N ARG A 113 -5.70 13.91 8.77
CA ARG A 113 -6.17 14.02 10.14
C ARG A 113 -5.02 13.91 11.15
N VAL A 114 -4.13 12.94 10.95
CA VAL A 114 -2.97 12.73 11.82
C VAL A 114 -2.03 13.94 11.75
N ALA A 115 -1.68 14.43 10.55
CA ALA A 115 -0.83 15.60 10.36
C ALA A 115 -1.41 16.86 11.03
N ARG A 116 -2.73 17.09 10.90
CA ARG A 116 -3.42 18.18 11.59
C ARG A 116 -3.35 18.04 13.11
N ASN A 117 -3.43 16.83 13.64
CA ASN A 117 -3.28 16.58 15.07
C ASN A 117 -1.84 16.81 15.54
N THR A 118 -0.85 16.41 14.74
CA THR A 118 0.57 16.70 15.01
C THR A 118 0.83 18.19 15.07
N LEU A 119 0.36 18.96 14.08
CA LEU A 119 0.46 20.43 14.08
C LEU A 119 -0.13 21.04 15.35
N LYS A 120 -1.35 20.64 15.73
CA LYS A 120 -2.00 21.13 16.97
C LYS A 120 -1.22 20.82 18.25
N LYS A 121 -0.42 19.73 18.27
CA LYS A 121 0.41 19.36 19.43
C LYS A 121 1.65 20.23 19.54
N ILE A 122 2.23 20.64 18.41
CA ILE A 122 3.49 21.37 18.37
C ILE A 122 3.34 22.90 18.36
N GLY A 123 2.12 23.42 18.12
CA GLY A 123 1.79 24.85 18.27
C GLY A 123 1.38 25.50 16.96
#